data_AF-A0A7X6CHQ7-F1
#
_entry.id   AF-A0A7X6CHQ7-F1
#
_cell.length_a   1.000
_cell.length_b   1.000
_cell.length_c   1.000
_cell.angle_alpha   90.00
_cell.angle_beta   90.00
_cell.angle_gamma   90.00
#
_symmetry.space_group_name_H-M   'P 1'
#
loop_
_entity.id
_entity.type
_entity.pdbx_description
1 polymer ?
#
loop_
_entity_poly.entity_id
_entity_poly.type
_entity_poly.pdbx_seq_one_letter_code
_entity_poly.pdbx_strand_id
1 'polypeptide(L)'
;MQAILLSREEVAQRAEQLYESRIRQEVEVEENIGKIVIIDVETGDYKVDKNSLRAADYLSEKHPNARLFGIKIGYNVSAAFGGGVMERVVK
;
A
#
# COMPACT_ATOMS: atom_id res chain seq x y z
N MET A 1 21.71 2.54 0.22
CA MET A 1 20.96 1.60 1.08
C MET A 1 21.20 0.20 0.51
N GLN A 2 21.62 -0.78 1.32
CA GLN A 2 21.69 -2.18 0.88
C GLN A 2 20.26 -2.70 0.75
N ALA A 3 19.95 -3.38 -0.35
CA ALA A 3 18.64 -4.00 -0.52
C ALA A 3 18.49 -5.14 0.51
N ILE A 4 17.50 -5.03 1.39
CA ILE A 4 17.18 -6.15 2.27
C ILE A 4 16.42 -7.16 1.42
N LEU A 5 16.93 -8.40 1.34
CA LEU A 5 16.29 -9.45 0.55
C LEU A 5 15.08 -10.02 1.32
N LEU A 6 14.01 -9.24 1.39
CA LEU A 6 12.76 -9.66 2.04
C LEU A 6 12.00 -10.65 1.16
N SER A 7 11.41 -11.67 1.77
CA SER A 7 10.37 -12.49 1.13
C SER A 7 9.12 -11.66 0.83
N ARG A 8 8.19 -12.21 0.05
CA ARG A 8 6.93 -11.50 -0.26
C ARG A 8 6.09 -11.32 1.00
N GLU A 9 6.11 -12.31 1.88
CA GLU A 9 5.40 -12.34 3.15
C GLU A 9 5.96 -11.30 4.13
N GLU A 10 7.28 -11.17 4.22
CA GLU A 10 7.93 -10.16 5.04
C GLU A 10 7.64 -8.73 4.54
N VAL A 11 7.62 -8.53 3.21
CA VAL A 11 7.21 -7.25 2.62
C VAL A 11 5.76 -6.92 2.99
N ALA A 12 4.84 -7.88 2.85
CA ALA A 12 3.43 -7.68 3.17
C ALA A 12 3.23 -7.35 4.65
N GLN A 13 3.87 -8.12 5.55
CA GLN A 13 3.77 -7.90 6.99
C GLN A 13 4.31 -6.53 7.40
N ARG A 14 5.44 -6.11 6.84
CA ARG A 14 6.02 -4.79 7.12
C ARG A 14 5.15 -3.66 6.57
N ALA A 15 4.57 -3.82 5.38
CA ALA A 15 3.63 -2.86 4.81
C ALA A 15 2.38 -2.71 5.69
N GLU A 16 1.82 -3.81 6.16
CA GLU A 16 0.65 -3.82 7.05
C GLU A 16 0.96 -3.12 8.37
N GLN A 17 2.11 -3.40 8.98
CA GLN A 17 2.55 -2.69 10.20
C GLN A 17 2.69 -1.19 9.98
N LEU A 18 3.32 -0.76 8.89
CA LEU A 18 3.44 0.66 8.53
C LEU A 18 2.07 1.31 8.29
N TYR A 19 1.16 0.58 7.63
CA TYR A 19 -0.19 1.04 7.40
C TYR A 19 -0.94 1.25 8.71
N GLU A 20 -1.05 0.22 9.53
CA GLU A 20 -1.85 0.24 10.76
C GLU A 20 -1.29 1.18 11.83
N SER A 21 0.04 1.24 11.99
CA SER A 21 0.65 2.05 13.06
C SER A 21 0.67 3.54 12.79
N ARG A 22 0.64 3.95 11.51
CA ARG A 22 0.84 5.36 11.12
C ARG A 22 -0.02 5.78 9.95
N ILE A 23 0.20 5.18 8.77
CA ILE A 23 -0.31 5.71 7.50
C ILE A 23 -1.84 5.74 7.47
N ARG A 24 -2.51 4.74 8.08
CA ARG A 24 -3.97 4.64 8.14
C ARG A 24 -4.63 5.89 8.70
N GLN A 25 -4.09 6.44 9.78
CA GLN A 25 -4.60 7.66 10.43
C GLN A 25 -4.50 8.88 9.51
N GLU A 26 -3.55 8.88 8.58
CA GLU A 26 -3.30 9.97 7.63
C GLU A 26 -4.12 9.82 6.33
N VAL A 27 -4.44 8.58 5.93
CA VAL A 27 -5.00 8.30 4.58
C VAL A 27 -6.42 7.78 4.57
N GLU A 28 -6.95 7.20 5.65
CA GLU A 28 -8.31 6.64 5.71
C GLU A 28 -9.35 7.73 5.98
N VAL A 29 -9.37 8.74 5.12
CA VAL A 29 -10.37 9.82 5.05
C VAL A 29 -11.35 9.56 3.91
N GLU A 30 -12.52 10.18 3.97
CA GLU A 30 -13.64 9.96 3.04
C GLU A 30 -13.19 10.07 1.57
N GLU A 31 -12.37 11.07 1.24
CA GLU A 31 -11.91 11.33 -0.13
C GLU A 31 -10.96 10.25 -0.67
N ASN A 32 -10.38 9.43 0.19
CA ASN A 32 -9.39 8.42 -0.16
C ASN A 32 -9.91 7.00 -0.11
N ILE A 33 -11.10 6.77 0.43
CA ILE A 33 -11.73 5.45 0.44
C ILE A 33 -11.77 4.86 -0.98
N GLY A 34 -11.32 3.62 -1.13
CA GLY A 34 -11.27 2.92 -2.41
C GLY A 34 -10.11 3.32 -3.34
N LYS A 35 -9.31 4.34 -3.00
CA LYS A 35 -7.99 4.55 -3.61
C LYS A 35 -6.99 3.52 -3.09
N ILE A 36 -5.84 3.47 -3.74
CA ILE A 36 -4.73 2.62 -3.33
C ILE A 36 -3.65 3.51 -2.71
N VAL A 37 -3.14 3.09 -1.55
CA VAL A 37 -1.86 3.57 -1.03
C VAL A 37 -0.78 2.59 -1.44
N ILE A 38 0.23 3.09 -2.16
CA ILE A 38 1.47 2.35 -2.40
C ILE A 38 2.48 2.79 -1.35
N ILE A 39 3.09 1.83 -0.68
CA ILE A 39 4.06 2.02 0.40
C ILE A 39 5.39 1.43 -0.05
N ASP A 40 6.47 2.20 0.03
CA ASP A 40 7.81 1.65 -0.01
C ASP A 40 8.18 1.13 1.38
N VAL A 41 8.26 -0.19 1.54
CA VAL A 41 8.41 -0.80 2.87
C VAL A 41 9.80 -0.57 3.47
N GLU A 42 10.81 -0.28 2.66
CA GLU A 42 12.16 -0.03 3.17
C GLU A 42 12.25 1.33 3.87
N THR A 43 11.60 2.34 3.30
CA THR A 43 11.69 3.74 3.77
C THR A 43 10.47 4.19 4.58
N GLY A 44 9.32 3.56 4.38
CA GLY A 44 8.04 4.01 4.93
C GLY A 44 7.39 5.15 4.17
N ASP A 45 7.99 5.61 3.05
CA ASP A 45 7.36 6.58 2.16
C ASP A 45 6.14 5.94 1.48
N TYR A 46 5.13 6.75 1.21
CA TYR A 46 3.92 6.27 0.58
C TYR A 46 3.31 7.32 -0.36
N LYS A 47 2.47 6.83 -1.28
CA LYS A 47 1.69 7.65 -2.19
C LYS A 47 0.28 7.08 -2.34
N VAL A 48 -0.71 7.93 -2.09
CA VAL A 48 -2.12 7.63 -2.39
C VAL A 48 -2.43 8.05 -3.82
N ASP A 49 -3.04 7.16 -4.60
CA ASP A 49 -3.57 7.47 -5.93
C ASP A 49 -4.74 6.52 -6.30
N LYS A 50 -5.57 6.96 -7.25
CA LYS A 50 -6.58 6.09 -7.86
C LYS A 50 -5.96 5.08 -8.83
N ASN A 51 -4.79 5.40 -9.38
CA ASN A 51 -4.01 4.55 -10.27
C ASN A 51 -2.75 4.09 -9.52
N SER A 52 -2.72 2.82 -9.14
CA SER A 52 -1.60 2.21 -8.41
C SER A 52 -0.28 2.30 -9.18
N LEU A 53 -0.30 2.21 -10.52
CA LEU A 53 0.92 2.29 -11.34
C LEU A 53 1.56 3.68 -11.25
N ARG A 54 0.75 4.75 -11.30
CA ARG A 54 1.29 6.12 -11.15
C ARG A 54 1.92 6.36 -9.78
N ALA A 55 1.29 5.82 -8.73
CA ALA A 55 1.85 5.89 -7.38
C ALA A 55 3.15 5.08 -7.24
N ALA A 56 3.22 3.91 -7.89
CA ALA A 56 4.41 3.08 -7.92
C ALA A 56 5.54 3.75 -8.70
N ASP A 57 5.28 4.24 -9.91
CA ASP A 57 6.26 4.95 -10.75
C ASP A 57 6.88 6.13 -9.99
N TYR A 58 6.04 6.96 -9.34
CA TYR A 58 6.50 8.08 -8.52
C TYR A 58 7.47 7.65 -7.40
N LEU A 59 7.17 6.55 -6.70
CA LEU A 59 8.03 6.05 -5.63
C LEU A 59 9.30 5.38 -6.18
N SER A 60 9.21 4.67 -7.29
CA SER A 60 10.37 4.05 -7.96
C SER A 60 11.34 5.08 -8.53
N GLU A 61 10.84 6.21 -9.05
CA GLU A 61 11.67 7.34 -9.48
C GLU A 61 12.44 7.96 -8.31
N LYS A 62 11.78 8.11 -7.16
CA LYS A 62 12.39 8.63 -5.94
C LYS A 62 13.39 7.64 -5.33
N HIS A 63 13.03 6.36 -5.30
CA HIS A 63 13.78 5.28 -4.65
C HIS A 63 14.03 4.13 -5.67
N PRO A 64 15.19 4.11 -6.35
CA PRO A 64 15.48 3.12 -7.41
C PRO A 64 15.44 1.65 -6.97
N ASN A 65 15.55 1.38 -5.66
CA ASN A 65 15.47 0.02 -5.09
C ASN A 65 14.18 -0.19 -4.28
N ALA A 66 13.14 0.62 -4.49
CA ALA A 66 11.93 0.59 -3.69
C ALA A 66 11.30 -0.81 -3.63
N ARG A 67 10.84 -1.19 -2.44
CA ARG A 67 10.12 -2.44 -2.24
C ARG A 67 8.67 -2.10 -1.97
N LEU A 68 7.91 -2.00 -3.06
CA LEU A 68 6.56 -1.45 -3.04
C LEU A 68 5.51 -2.49 -2.65
N PHE A 69 4.53 -2.07 -1.85
CA PHE A 69 3.33 -2.85 -1.52
C PHE A 69 2.09 -1.96 -1.56
N GLY A 70 0.99 -2.48 -2.10
CA GLY A 70 -0.25 -1.72 -2.31
C GLY A 70 -1.41 -2.19 -1.43
N ILE A 71 -2.04 -1.25 -0.74
CA ILE A 71 -3.23 -1.49 0.09
C ILE A 71 -4.39 -0.64 -0.42
N LYS A 72 -5.57 -1.24 -0.55
CA LYS A 72 -6.79 -0.51 -0.89
C LYS A 72 -7.43 0.05 0.37
N ILE A 73 -7.53 1.37 0.43
CA ILE A 73 -7.93 2.09 1.63
C ILE A 73 -9.39 1.77 1.96
N GLY A 74 -9.62 1.23 3.15
CA GLY A 74 -10.94 0.91 3.69
C GLY A 74 -11.56 -0.40 3.21
N TYR A 75 -10.80 -1.29 2.57
CA TYR A 75 -11.33 -2.58 2.09
C TYR A 75 -10.44 -3.77 2.48
N ASN A 76 -11.03 -4.96 2.55
CA ASN A 76 -10.34 -6.21 2.91
C ASN A 76 -9.41 -6.74 1.81
N VAL A 77 -9.65 -6.38 0.55
CA VAL A 77 -8.85 -6.80 -0.60
C VAL A 77 -8.63 -5.65 -1.57
N SER A 78 -7.55 -5.71 -2.34
CA SER A 78 -7.25 -4.70 -3.38
C SER A 78 -8.09 -4.87 -4.65
N ALA A 79 -8.42 -6.12 -4.99
CA ALA A 79 -9.27 -6.48 -6.12
C ALA A 79 -9.91 -7.85 -5.86
N ALA A 80 -11.05 -8.10 -6.49
CA ALA A 80 -11.71 -9.40 -6.49
C ALA A 80 -12.00 -9.85 -7.93
N PHE A 81 -11.88 -11.14 -8.18
CA PHE A 81 -12.09 -11.77 -9.50
C PHE A 81 -13.04 -12.96 -9.36
N GLY A 82 -13.75 -13.32 -10.44
CA GLY A 82 -14.51 -14.57 -10.52
C GLY A 82 -15.60 -14.76 -9.44
N GLY A 83 -16.25 -13.68 -9.01
CA GLY A 83 -17.28 -13.71 -7.96
C GLY A 83 -16.75 -13.52 -6.54
N GLY A 84 -15.46 -13.24 -6.36
CA GLY A 84 -14.92 -12.78 -5.08
C GLY A 84 -15.61 -11.50 -4.61
N VAL A 85 -15.79 -11.36 -3.29
CA VAL A 85 -16.45 -10.22 -2.67
C VAL A 85 -15.41 -9.27 -2.08
N MET A 86 -15.59 -7.99 -2.37
CA MET A 86 -14.80 -6.90 -1.81
C MET A 86 -15.66 -6.18 -0.77
N GLU A 87 -15.20 -6.19 0.48
CA GLU A 87 -15.97 -5.68 1.62
C GLU A 87 -15.31 -4.43 2.20
N ARG A 88 -16.13 -3.42 2.51
CA ARG A 88 -15.67 -2.27 3.28
C ARG A 88 -15.35 -2.76 4.69
N VAL A 89 -14.12 -2.51 5.12
CA VAL A 89 -13.69 -2.72 6.49
C VAL A 89 -13.63 -1.35 7.15
N VAL A 90 -14.38 -1.19 8.23
CA VAL A 90 -14.31 -0.01 9.10
C VAL A 90 -13.54 -0.44 10.33
N LYS A 91 -12.34 0.10 10.50
CA LYS A 91 -11.44 -0.22 11.62
C LYS A 91 -11.26 0.98 12.53
#